data_AF-A0A954QRY7-F1
#
_entry.id   AF-A0A954QRY7-F1
#
_cell.length_a   1.000
_cell.length_b   1.000
_cell.length_c   1.000
_cell.angle_alpha   90.00
_cell.angle_beta   90.00
_cell.angle_gamma   90.00
#
_symmetry.space_group_name_H-M   'P 1'
#
loop_
_entity.id
_entity.type
_entity.pdbx_description
1 polymer ?
#
loop_
_entity_poly.entity_id
_entity_poly.type
_entity_poly.pdbx_seq_one_letter_code
_entity_poly.pdbx_strand_id
1 'polypeptide(L)'
;MSQENCKQKRRWLKRILGARSTTALWLAPALLSPALSMTVLPSASGYAQAPNVVQTTSVATPAVNVEFVTGWLEYAVKQAEAGDLSGSAKSFAEALRGRQLLKVKDEKLEARVKEVEALVVSKGMTRSKIVDAIGSLGALAAAPTSPMAKSSTGQSVAGAGQLPALPGLPPVVSAGSQQPLPAGTPAVHTASNANMQPNAVTPGVYNPSQDSSSLSPASTQVDLAAPVPLSGNASGDELYRRGVELLGQGQREQALEHFRRAWQFEREMDPALRNQLKDKLSLLSNAPSSSPNSPAASPLRQATEEELAVRQKMMSEVTGEIAAAEANREAEPQVVAERLQTLRTRVSQANMDGNARKQMLTIVDRAIASHQIYMTQNRAMIDQNMHNRQVTEQMALDQEERFKIDQQIASLVETYNDLMDKKSFYEAEVVAKQVGVLDPDSTIASLLISNSRNARRIGEYEQIKSIKEDKFIDNMLTVDEAAIPFDDREPLLFPNAKEWSDLTKRRANQLSEAQQGMSPATQKIWGQLKQPVLVDFKDRPLGEVLRTLSDMTGVPIHMDLNGLAAEGVTTDSPVTLSLASQISLRSALNLIVHPLNLDFQPQNDVLTVTSMRNGSKANVTRTYNVRDFVIPIPNF
;
A
#
# COMPACT_ATOMS: atom_id res chain seq x y z
N MET A 1 7.98 -27.72 -7.63
CA MET A 1 9.40 -27.94 -8.02
C MET A 1 10.07 -28.90 -7.01
N SER A 2 11.06 -29.68 -7.44
CA SER A 2 11.52 -30.93 -6.77
C SER A 2 12.26 -30.78 -5.43
N GLN A 3 12.28 -31.87 -4.65
CA GLN A 3 13.07 -32.08 -3.43
C GLN A 3 14.59 -31.92 -3.59
N GLU A 4 15.14 -31.93 -4.82
CA GLU A 4 16.56 -31.62 -5.12
C GLU A 4 17.08 -30.39 -4.34
N ASN A 5 16.33 -29.29 -4.38
CA ASN A 5 16.73 -28.02 -3.77
C ASN A 5 16.90 -28.11 -2.24
N CYS A 6 16.09 -28.95 -1.57
CA CYS A 6 16.19 -29.14 -0.12
C CYS A 6 17.45 -29.94 0.26
N LYS A 7 17.85 -30.92 -0.58
CA LYS A 7 19.09 -31.70 -0.40
C LYS A 7 20.36 -30.91 -0.73
N GLN A 8 20.28 -29.86 -1.56
CA GLN A 8 21.39 -28.92 -1.78
C GLN A 8 21.53 -27.93 -0.60
N LYS A 9 20.44 -27.28 -0.15
CA LYS A 9 20.48 -26.35 1.01
C LYS A 9 21.02 -27.01 2.29
N ARG A 10 20.67 -28.27 2.58
CA ARG A 10 21.23 -29.02 3.74
C ARG A 10 22.73 -29.34 3.60
N ARG A 11 23.23 -29.56 2.38
CA ARG A 11 24.68 -29.77 2.13
C ARG A 11 25.47 -28.46 2.26
N TRP A 12 24.89 -27.33 1.86
CA TRP A 12 25.49 -26.01 2.05
C TRP A 12 25.64 -25.66 3.55
N LEU A 13 24.57 -25.84 4.34
CA LEU A 13 24.60 -25.59 5.80
C LEU A 13 25.62 -26.47 6.56
N LYS A 14 25.71 -27.77 6.23
CA LYS A 14 26.72 -28.66 6.85
C LYS A 14 28.17 -28.28 6.52
N ARG A 15 28.41 -27.57 5.41
CA ARG A 15 29.76 -27.16 5.00
C ARG A 15 30.22 -25.87 5.69
N ILE A 16 29.28 -25.01 6.10
CA ILE A 16 29.54 -23.76 6.82
C ILE A 16 29.68 -24.01 8.34
N LEU A 17 28.88 -24.93 8.90
CA LEU A 17 28.90 -25.26 10.34
C LEU A 17 29.93 -26.35 10.71
N GLY A 18 30.81 -26.71 9.77
CA GLY A 18 31.70 -27.87 9.83
C GLY A 18 33.18 -27.59 10.06
N ALA A 19 33.54 -26.53 10.79
CA ALA A 19 34.93 -26.24 11.17
C ALA A 19 35.02 -25.86 12.66
N ARG A 20 35.90 -26.53 13.41
CA ARG A 20 36.07 -26.37 14.86
C ARG A 20 36.88 -25.11 15.21
N SER A 21 36.37 -24.28 16.11
CA SER A 21 37.20 -23.64 17.15
C SER A 21 36.37 -23.33 18.39
N THR A 22 36.87 -23.71 19.56
CA THR A 22 36.22 -23.51 20.86
C THR A 22 36.90 -22.39 21.65
N THR A 23 36.32 -21.20 21.64
CA THR A 23 36.60 -20.11 22.60
C THR A 23 35.44 -19.12 22.63
N ALA A 24 35.10 -18.60 23.81
CA ALA A 24 33.92 -17.77 24.01
C ALA A 24 34.15 -16.31 23.55
N LEU A 25 33.36 -15.83 22.58
CA LEU A 25 33.27 -14.42 22.22
C LEU A 25 31.96 -14.16 21.43
N TRP A 26 30.87 -13.82 22.12
CA TRP A 26 29.52 -13.76 21.51
C TRP A 26 28.67 -12.53 21.86
N LEU A 27 29.29 -11.37 22.10
CA LEU A 27 28.62 -10.07 21.99
C LEU A 27 29.60 -8.96 21.52
N ALA A 28 29.60 -8.72 20.21
CA ALA A 28 30.21 -7.56 19.56
C ALA A 28 29.09 -6.69 18.94
N PRO A 29 29.30 -5.39 18.67
CA PRO A 29 28.22 -4.40 18.62
C PRO A 29 27.43 -4.43 17.29
N ALA A 30 26.46 -5.34 17.18
CA ALA A 30 25.59 -5.49 16.01
C ALA A 30 24.10 -5.70 16.35
N LEU A 31 23.68 -5.36 17.57
CA LEU A 31 22.28 -5.46 18.01
C LEU A 31 21.84 -4.16 18.72
N LEU A 32 21.54 -3.13 17.92
CA LEU A 32 20.49 -2.12 18.17
C LEU A 32 20.52 -1.02 17.08
N SER A 33 19.83 -1.26 15.96
CA SER A 33 19.24 -0.23 15.08
C SER A 33 18.33 -0.90 14.02
N PRO A 34 17.23 -0.26 13.56
CA PRO A 34 16.54 0.89 14.13
C PRO A 34 15.06 0.59 14.46
N ALA A 35 14.65 0.87 15.70
CA ALA A 35 13.25 1.06 16.03
C ALA A 35 13.15 1.99 17.26
N LEU A 36 12.79 3.26 17.04
CA LEU A 36 11.95 4.07 17.93
C LEU A 36 11.78 5.51 17.40
N SER A 37 10.55 6.01 17.56
CA SER A 37 10.16 7.42 17.62
C SER A 37 10.16 8.27 16.33
N MET A 38 8.98 8.35 15.72
CA MET A 38 8.43 9.66 15.39
C MET A 38 8.26 10.51 16.66
N THR A 39 8.65 11.78 16.61
CA THR A 39 7.99 12.85 17.36
C THR A 39 7.79 14.05 16.44
N VAL A 40 6.60 14.63 16.48
CA VAL A 40 6.22 15.78 15.65
C VAL A 40 6.65 17.07 16.36
N LEU A 41 7.31 17.98 15.64
CA LEU A 41 7.62 19.32 16.12
C LEU A 41 6.62 20.34 15.55
N PRO A 42 5.93 21.13 16.39
CA PRO A 42 5.29 22.36 15.93
C PRO A 42 6.34 23.48 15.81
N SER A 43 6.30 24.22 14.72
CA SER A 43 7.13 25.41 14.50
C SER A 43 6.59 26.62 15.28
N ALA A 44 7.45 27.36 15.97
CA ALA A 44 7.11 28.65 16.58
C ALA A 44 8.19 29.72 16.29
N SER A 45 7.72 30.90 15.95
CA SER A 45 8.52 32.09 15.59
C SER A 45 8.68 33.05 16.76
N GLY A 46 9.83 33.75 16.83
CA GLY A 46 9.90 35.13 17.32
C GLY A 46 10.12 35.39 18.82
N TYR A 47 11.31 35.92 19.12
CA TYR A 47 11.64 36.93 20.15
C TYR A 47 11.11 36.82 21.61
N ALA A 48 12.01 36.34 22.48
CA ALA A 48 12.43 36.90 23.77
C ALA A 48 11.43 37.64 24.70
N GLN A 49 11.19 37.07 25.88
CA GLN A 49 11.29 37.77 27.18
C GLN A 49 11.54 36.77 28.33
N ALA A 50 12.08 37.27 29.45
CA ALA A 50 12.72 36.47 30.51
C ALA A 50 11.73 35.81 31.51
N PRO A 51 12.15 34.81 32.31
CA PRO A 51 11.23 33.80 32.86
C PRO A 51 10.66 34.15 34.24
N ASN A 52 9.48 33.60 34.53
CA ASN A 52 8.95 33.50 35.89
C ASN A 52 8.67 32.03 36.22
N VAL A 53 9.06 31.59 37.42
CA VAL A 53 9.09 30.17 37.81
C VAL A 53 7.74 29.75 38.40
N VAL A 54 7.12 28.73 37.80
CA VAL A 54 6.09 27.90 38.46
C VAL A 54 6.48 26.44 38.28
N GLN A 55 6.43 25.68 39.38
CA GLN A 55 6.77 24.26 39.38
C GLN A 55 5.80 23.47 38.51
N THR A 56 6.33 22.77 37.50
CA THR A 56 5.73 21.53 37.02
C THR A 56 6.57 20.39 37.56
N THR A 57 5.93 19.38 38.15
CA THR A 57 6.57 18.11 38.51
C THR A 57 6.83 17.32 37.23
N SER A 58 7.83 17.76 36.48
CA SER A 58 8.46 16.98 35.42
C SER A 58 8.87 15.62 35.99
N VAL A 59 8.32 14.55 35.43
CA VAL A 59 8.89 13.22 35.58
C VAL A 59 10.26 13.28 34.93
N ALA A 60 11.30 13.45 35.75
CA ALA A 60 12.65 13.69 35.26
C ALA A 60 13.16 12.47 34.49
N THR A 61 13.31 12.63 33.17
CA THR A 61 14.07 11.66 32.36
C THR A 61 15.47 11.56 32.97
N PRO A 62 15.92 10.38 33.41
CA PRO A 62 17.21 10.26 34.09
C PRO A 62 18.34 10.63 33.12
N ALA A 63 19.28 11.46 33.57
CA ALA A 63 20.48 11.76 32.82
C ALA A 63 21.30 10.47 32.65
N VAL A 64 21.61 10.11 31.41
CA VAL A 64 22.34 8.88 31.10
C VAL A 64 23.84 9.13 31.28
N ASN A 65 24.31 8.88 32.51
CA ASN A 65 25.69 9.04 32.94
C ASN A 65 26.39 7.67 32.98
N VAL A 66 27.71 7.64 33.17
CA VAL A 66 28.43 6.38 33.47
C VAL A 66 27.84 5.70 34.72
N GLU A 67 27.52 6.50 35.75
CA GLU A 67 26.85 6.06 36.99
C GLU A 67 25.49 5.39 36.77
N PHE A 68 24.73 5.83 35.75
CA PHE A 68 23.44 5.24 35.39
C PHE A 68 23.63 3.80 34.90
N VAL A 69 24.61 3.57 34.02
CA VAL A 69 24.90 2.23 33.49
C VAL A 69 25.49 1.33 34.57
N THR A 70 26.41 1.83 35.41
CA THR A 70 26.95 1.02 36.52
C THR A 70 25.90 0.63 37.54
N GLY A 71 24.94 1.51 37.86
CA GLY A 71 23.83 1.19 38.76
C GLY A 71 22.91 0.09 38.21
N TRP A 72 22.61 0.10 36.91
CA TRP A 72 21.85 -0.98 36.27
C TRP A 72 22.62 -2.31 36.19
N LEU A 73 23.94 -2.27 35.96
CA LEU A 73 24.81 -3.45 35.98
C LEU A 73 24.85 -4.09 37.39
N GLU A 74 25.04 -3.30 38.44
CA GLU A 74 25.08 -3.78 39.83
C GLU A 74 23.72 -4.37 40.26
N TYR A 75 22.62 -3.77 39.80
CA TYR A 75 21.28 -4.31 40.05
C TYR A 75 21.00 -5.62 39.28
N ALA A 76 21.52 -5.76 38.05
CA ALA A 76 21.45 -7.00 37.28
C ALA A 76 22.20 -8.15 37.96
N VAL A 77 23.37 -7.89 38.56
CA VAL A 77 24.11 -8.85 39.39
C VAL A 77 23.27 -9.24 40.61
N LYS A 78 22.77 -8.26 41.38
CA LYS A 78 21.97 -8.49 42.58
C LYS A 78 20.73 -9.35 42.32
N GLN A 79 20.05 -9.17 41.18
CA GLN A 79 18.91 -9.99 40.78
C GLN A 79 19.33 -11.41 40.36
N ALA A 80 20.47 -11.58 39.67
CA ALA A 80 21.00 -12.90 39.35
C ALA A 80 21.44 -13.68 40.60
N GLU A 81 21.97 -12.99 41.61
CA GLU A 81 22.29 -13.58 42.93
C GLU A 81 21.03 -13.96 43.73
N ALA A 82 19.96 -13.17 43.62
CA ALA A 82 18.64 -13.48 44.17
C ALA A 82 17.87 -14.58 43.40
N GLY A 83 18.42 -15.09 42.29
CA GLY A 83 17.79 -16.10 41.44
C GLY A 83 16.75 -15.58 40.44
N ASP A 84 16.50 -14.27 40.39
CA ASP A 84 15.60 -13.65 39.41
C ASP A 84 16.30 -13.40 38.07
N LEU A 85 16.33 -14.45 37.25
CA LEU A 85 16.84 -14.41 35.89
C LEU A 85 15.96 -13.61 34.91
N SER A 86 14.77 -13.16 35.30
CA SER A 86 13.89 -12.32 34.46
C SER A 86 14.13 -10.84 34.71
N GLY A 87 14.15 -10.44 35.98
CA GLY A 87 14.56 -9.10 36.40
C GLY A 87 16.00 -8.80 35.97
N SER A 88 16.93 -9.72 36.25
CA SER A 88 18.35 -9.53 35.89
C SER A 88 18.54 -9.28 34.38
N ALA A 89 17.76 -9.96 33.52
CA ALA A 89 17.82 -9.77 32.07
C ALA A 89 17.33 -8.38 31.64
N LYS A 90 16.26 -7.87 32.28
CA LYS A 90 15.73 -6.51 32.03
C LYS A 90 16.69 -5.44 32.52
N SER A 91 17.28 -5.61 33.69
CA SER A 91 18.27 -4.69 34.26
C SER A 91 19.55 -4.62 33.44
N PHE A 92 20.03 -5.77 32.94
CA PHE A 92 21.16 -5.83 32.01
C PHE A 92 20.81 -5.20 30.65
N ALA A 93 19.57 -5.36 30.16
CA ALA A 93 19.11 -4.73 28.93
C ALA A 93 19.03 -3.20 29.04
N GLU A 94 18.57 -2.63 30.17
CA GLU A 94 18.62 -1.18 30.42
C GLU A 94 20.07 -0.66 30.56
N ALA A 95 20.98 -1.42 31.16
CA ALA A 95 22.40 -1.08 31.16
C ALA A 95 22.98 -0.99 29.73
N LEU A 96 22.66 -1.95 28.86
CA LEU A 96 23.09 -1.94 27.46
C LEU A 96 22.47 -0.78 26.66
N ARG A 97 21.20 -0.43 26.93
CA ARG A 97 20.52 0.73 26.36
C ARG A 97 21.18 2.04 26.78
N GLY A 98 21.46 2.21 28.08
CA GLY A 98 22.21 3.35 28.60
C GLY A 98 23.61 3.47 28.01
N ARG A 99 24.32 2.34 27.85
CA ARG A 99 25.64 2.28 27.20
C ARG A 99 25.60 2.75 25.75
N GLN A 100 24.55 2.44 24.99
CA GLN A 100 24.41 2.93 23.61
C GLN A 100 24.14 4.44 23.54
N LEU A 101 23.44 5.00 24.54
CA LEU A 101 23.16 6.43 24.64
C LEU A 101 24.39 7.24 25.11
N LEU A 102 25.28 6.62 25.90
CA LEU A 102 26.60 7.18 26.23
C LEU A 102 27.51 7.23 24.99
N LYS A 103 27.64 8.41 24.39
CA LYS A 103 28.61 8.69 23.30
C LYS A 103 30.06 8.83 23.79
N VAL A 104 30.40 8.20 24.92
CA VAL A 104 31.72 8.27 25.58
C VAL A 104 32.30 6.86 25.68
N LYS A 105 33.55 6.68 25.25
CA LYS A 105 34.28 5.43 25.40
C LYS A 105 35.03 5.44 26.74
N ASP A 106 34.52 4.70 27.72
CA ASP A 106 35.20 4.45 28.99
C ASP A 106 35.62 2.97 29.07
N GLU A 107 36.93 2.72 29.10
CA GLU A 107 37.49 1.37 29.17
C GLU A 107 37.10 0.63 30.46
N LYS A 108 36.93 1.35 31.58
CA LYS A 108 36.50 0.76 32.86
C LYS A 108 35.05 0.30 32.78
N LEU A 109 34.19 1.07 32.11
CA LEU A 109 32.80 0.68 31.88
C LEU A 109 32.70 -0.56 30.99
N GLU A 110 33.46 -0.60 29.89
CA GLU A 110 33.51 -1.77 29.00
C GLU A 110 34.07 -3.03 29.68
N ALA A 111 35.04 -2.90 30.60
CA ALA A 111 35.50 -4.01 31.43
C ALA A 111 34.39 -4.50 32.38
N ARG A 112 33.70 -3.58 33.07
CA ARG A 112 32.60 -3.89 33.99
C ARG A 112 31.42 -4.59 33.31
N VAL A 113 31.07 -4.18 32.08
CA VAL A 113 30.01 -4.83 31.28
C VAL A 113 30.36 -6.30 31.00
N LYS A 114 31.60 -6.59 30.59
CA LYS A 114 32.07 -7.97 30.31
C LYS A 114 32.12 -8.84 31.57
N GLU A 115 32.53 -8.27 32.69
CA GLU A 115 32.54 -8.94 34.00
C GLU A 115 31.12 -9.36 34.41
N VAL A 116 30.15 -8.44 34.31
CA VAL A 116 28.75 -8.71 34.64
C VAL A 116 28.09 -9.67 33.64
N GLU A 117 28.41 -9.58 32.35
CA GLU A 117 27.96 -10.55 31.34
C GLU A 117 28.39 -11.98 31.72
N ALA A 118 29.67 -12.18 32.05
CA ALA A 118 30.20 -13.48 32.45
C ALA A 118 29.55 -14.00 33.75
N LEU A 119 29.37 -13.13 34.75
CA LEU A 119 28.71 -13.47 36.02
C LEU A 119 27.26 -13.91 35.78
N VAL A 120 26.47 -13.10 35.08
CA VAL A 120 25.04 -13.34 34.86
C VAL A 120 24.80 -14.57 33.96
N VAL A 121 25.65 -14.82 32.97
CA VAL A 121 25.66 -16.08 32.19
C VAL A 121 26.01 -17.29 33.08
N SER A 122 26.98 -17.17 34.00
CA SER A 122 27.32 -18.27 34.93
C SER A 122 26.16 -18.66 35.86
N LYS A 123 25.23 -17.75 36.13
CA LYS A 123 24.01 -17.97 36.91
C LYS A 123 22.85 -18.59 36.09
N GLY A 124 23.08 -18.90 34.81
CA GLY A 124 22.08 -19.53 33.93
C GLY A 124 21.26 -18.55 33.08
N MET A 125 21.74 -17.32 32.88
CA MET A 125 21.12 -16.42 31.91
C MET A 125 21.44 -16.85 30.48
N THR A 126 20.41 -16.92 29.63
CA THR A 126 20.55 -17.25 28.21
C THR A 126 20.41 -16.01 27.33
N ARG A 127 21.06 -16.03 26.16
CA ARG A 127 20.96 -14.96 25.15
C ARG A 127 19.51 -14.66 24.74
N SER A 128 18.63 -15.66 24.70
CA SER A 128 17.20 -15.46 24.40
C SER A 128 16.54 -14.54 25.42
N LYS A 129 16.71 -14.80 26.73
CA LYS A 129 16.11 -13.98 27.80
C LYS A 129 16.52 -12.52 27.74
N ILE A 130 17.75 -12.22 27.31
CA ILE A 130 18.22 -10.84 27.12
C ILE A 130 17.53 -10.19 25.90
N VAL A 131 17.39 -10.91 24.79
CA VAL A 131 16.67 -10.43 23.59
C VAL A 131 15.18 -10.21 23.89
N ASP A 132 14.55 -11.16 24.58
CA ASP A 132 13.15 -11.06 25.03
C ASP A 132 12.97 -9.89 26.01
N ALA A 133 13.94 -9.67 26.90
CA ALA A 133 13.95 -8.54 27.83
C ALA A 133 14.05 -7.20 27.10
N ILE A 134 14.95 -7.06 26.10
CA ILE A 134 15.08 -5.87 25.24
C ILE A 134 13.74 -5.56 24.55
N GLY A 135 13.05 -6.58 24.02
CA GLY A 135 11.71 -6.44 23.42
C GLY A 135 10.60 -6.03 24.41
N SER A 136 10.86 -6.12 25.72
CA SER A 136 9.92 -5.78 26.79
C SER A 136 10.21 -4.45 27.52
N LEU A 137 11.23 -3.69 27.07
CA LEU A 137 11.61 -2.42 27.70
C LEU A 137 10.65 -1.28 27.34
N GLY A 138 10.30 -0.46 28.32
CA GLY A 138 9.40 0.69 28.19
C GLY A 138 10.13 2.03 28.07
N ALA A 139 9.55 3.06 28.69
CA ALA A 139 10.24 4.34 28.90
C ALA A 139 11.49 4.15 29.79
N LEU A 140 12.50 5.00 29.59
CA LEU A 140 13.80 4.89 30.25
C LEU A 140 13.66 5.02 31.77
N ALA A 141 13.90 3.93 32.50
CA ALA A 141 13.76 3.89 33.95
C ALA A 141 15.02 4.43 34.65
N ALA A 142 14.85 5.18 35.74
CA ALA A 142 15.95 5.65 36.56
C ALA A 142 16.73 4.47 37.17
N ALA A 143 18.06 4.55 37.15
CA ALA A 143 18.91 3.51 37.72
C ALA A 143 18.60 3.32 39.22
N PRO A 144 18.34 2.09 39.70
CA PRO A 144 17.97 1.85 41.08
C PRO A 144 19.17 2.12 42.00
N THR A 145 19.06 3.15 42.83
CA THR A 145 20.09 3.53 43.80
C THR A 145 20.25 2.45 44.87
N SER A 146 21.28 1.61 44.75
CA SER A 146 21.73 0.77 45.88
C SER A 146 22.59 1.63 46.83
N PRO A 147 22.38 1.54 48.16
CA PRO A 147 23.14 2.33 49.12
C PRO A 147 24.54 1.71 49.31
N MET A 148 25.52 2.11 48.51
CA MET A 148 26.92 1.79 48.82
C MET A 148 27.43 2.68 49.96
N ALA A 149 28.19 2.07 50.86
CA ALA A 149 28.62 2.66 52.11
C ALA A 149 29.59 3.84 51.93
N LYS A 150 29.58 4.74 52.92
CA LYS A 150 30.53 5.86 53.03
C LYS A 150 31.97 5.35 52.99
N SER A 151 32.71 5.67 51.92
CA SER A 151 34.17 5.66 51.95
C SER A 151 34.66 7.10 52.14
N SER A 152 35.12 7.40 53.35
CA SER A 152 35.67 8.70 53.72
C SER A 152 37.11 8.85 53.18
N THR A 153 37.31 9.76 52.23
CA THR A 153 38.54 10.55 51.96
C THR A 153 38.16 11.55 50.86
N GLY A 154 38.34 12.85 50.94
CA GLY A 154 38.98 13.65 51.99
C GLY A 154 39.81 14.78 51.37
N GLN A 155 39.18 15.89 50.98
CA GLN A 155 39.69 17.26 51.18
C GLN A 155 38.72 18.31 50.64
N SER A 156 38.26 19.17 51.55
CA SER A 156 37.75 20.49 51.22
C SER A 156 38.93 21.46 51.20
N VAL A 157 38.97 22.37 50.23
CA VAL A 157 39.71 23.63 50.34
C VAL A 157 38.71 24.76 50.19
N ALA A 158 38.56 25.56 51.24
CA ALA A 158 37.69 26.72 51.28
C ALA A 158 38.44 27.99 50.86
N GLY A 159 37.68 28.96 50.32
CA GLY A 159 38.13 30.31 49.97
C GLY A 159 36.94 31.11 49.45
N ALA A 160 36.06 31.61 50.31
CA ALA A 160 36.19 32.86 51.09
C ALA A 160 35.76 34.11 50.29
N GLY A 161 34.72 34.79 50.78
CA GLY A 161 34.18 36.02 50.18
C GLY A 161 32.71 36.23 50.55
N GLN A 162 32.44 36.97 51.64
CA GLN A 162 31.09 37.22 52.14
C GLN A 162 30.94 38.66 52.65
N LEU A 163 29.68 39.13 52.76
CA LEU A 163 29.13 40.31 53.49
C LEU A 163 28.66 41.47 52.58
N PRO A 164 27.68 42.31 53.02
CA PRO A 164 26.73 42.19 54.14
C PRO A 164 25.23 42.38 53.71
N ALA A 165 24.30 42.50 54.67
CA ALA A 165 22.84 42.44 54.47
C ALA A 165 22.03 43.59 55.13
N LEU A 166 20.69 43.51 55.00
CA LEU A 166 19.55 44.01 55.83
C LEU A 166 18.85 45.33 55.43
N PRO A 167 17.60 45.67 55.94
CA PRO A 167 16.59 44.90 56.72
C PRO A 167 15.08 45.05 56.29
N GLY A 168 14.14 44.28 56.92
CA GLY A 168 12.86 44.83 57.46
C GLY A 168 11.46 44.41 56.94
N LEU A 169 10.83 43.39 57.59
CA LEU A 169 9.48 43.35 58.27
C LEU A 169 8.15 43.75 57.56
N PRO A 170 6.92 43.35 58.05
CA PRO A 170 6.46 42.20 58.88
C PRO A 170 5.20 41.45 58.30
N PRO A 171 4.59 40.43 58.97
CA PRO A 171 3.55 39.54 58.40
C PRO A 171 2.12 39.66 58.98
N VAL A 172 1.10 39.11 58.28
CA VAL A 172 -0.30 38.83 58.72
C VAL A 172 -1.06 38.09 57.57
N VAL A 173 -2.10 37.25 57.70
CA VAL A 173 -2.61 36.26 58.70
C VAL A 173 -3.58 35.28 57.94
N SER A 174 -3.80 34.04 58.41
CA SER A 174 -4.64 33.02 57.72
C SER A 174 -6.15 33.09 58.03
N ALA A 175 -6.99 32.84 57.00
CA ALA A 175 -8.38 32.37 57.04
C ALA A 175 -8.68 31.71 55.67
N GLY A 176 -9.66 30.84 55.44
CA GLY A 176 -10.77 30.29 56.23
C GLY A 176 -11.73 29.60 55.23
N SER A 177 -12.28 28.43 55.57
CA SER A 177 -12.98 27.53 54.64
C SER A 177 -14.36 27.99 54.17
N GLN A 178 -14.80 27.52 52.99
CA GLN A 178 -16.22 27.15 52.76
C GLN A 178 -16.42 26.19 51.56
N GLN A 179 -17.44 25.34 51.69
CA GLN A 179 -17.85 24.26 50.78
C GLN A 179 -19.17 24.63 50.07
N PRO A 180 -19.57 23.93 49.00
CA PRO A 180 -20.83 23.15 49.10
C PRO A 180 -20.72 21.68 48.67
N LEU A 181 -21.78 20.91 48.97
CA LEU A 181 -21.90 19.45 48.85
C LEU A 181 -22.76 18.99 47.64
N PRO A 182 -22.77 17.67 47.30
CA PRO A 182 -23.23 17.15 46.00
C PRO A 182 -24.62 16.48 46.02
N ALA A 183 -25.06 16.02 44.84
CA ALA A 183 -26.07 14.97 44.65
C ALA A 183 -25.47 13.83 43.79
N GLY A 184 -25.84 12.55 43.94
CA GLY A 184 -26.78 11.95 44.87
C GLY A 184 -27.25 10.58 44.37
N THR A 185 -26.64 9.49 44.83
CA THR A 185 -27.04 8.10 44.54
C THR A 185 -27.51 7.39 45.83
N PRO A 186 -28.62 6.62 45.79
CA PRO A 186 -28.96 5.65 46.81
C PRO A 186 -28.64 4.20 46.35
N ALA A 187 -28.49 3.19 47.22
CA ALA A 187 -28.11 3.17 48.64
C ALA A 187 -27.86 1.70 49.11
N VAL A 188 -26.93 1.53 50.05
CA VAL A 188 -26.63 0.31 50.85
C VAL A 188 -25.79 -0.72 50.06
N HIS A 189 -25.49 -1.96 50.49
CA HIS A 189 -25.34 -2.57 51.82
C HIS A 189 -24.28 -3.70 51.75
N THR A 190 -23.74 -4.17 52.89
CA THR A 190 -22.44 -4.86 52.96
C THR A 190 -22.36 -6.02 53.96
N ALA A 191 -21.57 -7.05 53.62
CA ALA A 191 -20.76 -7.93 54.48
C ALA A 191 -19.96 -8.90 53.57
N SER A 192 -18.72 -9.34 53.80
CA SER A 192 -17.71 -9.05 54.83
C SER A 192 -16.29 -9.32 54.26
N ASN A 193 -15.21 -8.80 54.88
CA ASN A 193 -13.85 -8.81 54.31
C ASN A 193 -13.07 -10.11 54.55
N ALA A 194 -12.54 -10.73 53.49
CA ALA A 194 -11.36 -11.61 53.53
C ALA A 194 -10.65 -11.69 52.16
N ASN A 195 -9.84 -10.67 51.85
CA ASN A 195 -8.65 -10.69 50.97
C ASN A 195 -8.64 -11.63 49.72
N MET A 196 -9.18 -11.16 48.59
CA MET A 196 -8.92 -11.71 47.25
C MET A 196 -8.57 -10.61 46.25
N GLN A 197 -7.52 -10.83 45.45
CA GLN A 197 -7.06 -9.91 44.42
C GLN A 197 -7.98 -9.93 43.18
N PRO A 198 -8.23 -8.80 42.50
CA PRO A 198 -9.06 -8.77 41.30
C PRO A 198 -8.33 -9.38 40.09
N ASN A 199 -8.95 -10.39 39.47
CA ASN A 199 -8.45 -11.02 38.24
C ASN A 199 -8.43 -10.02 37.07
N ALA A 200 -7.27 -9.86 36.44
CA ALA A 200 -7.16 -9.19 35.15
C ALA A 200 -7.49 -10.16 34.02
N VAL A 201 -8.49 -9.84 33.18
CA VAL A 201 -8.84 -10.65 32.01
C VAL A 201 -7.71 -10.55 30.98
N THR A 202 -7.09 -11.67 30.65
CA THR A 202 -5.94 -11.75 29.72
C THR A 202 -6.41 -12.24 28.34
N PRO A 203 -6.03 -11.59 27.22
CA PRO A 203 -6.31 -12.12 25.89
C PRO A 203 -5.52 -13.42 25.66
N GLY A 204 -6.21 -14.52 25.36
CA GLY A 204 -5.58 -15.81 25.06
C GLY A 204 -4.91 -15.78 23.68
N VAL A 205 -3.60 -15.95 23.64
CA VAL A 205 -2.84 -16.10 22.37
C VAL A 205 -3.00 -17.53 21.87
N TYR A 206 -3.53 -17.69 20.65
CA TYR A 206 -3.65 -18.99 19.98
C TYR A 206 -2.26 -19.59 19.69
N ASN A 207 -2.01 -20.81 20.17
CA ASN A 207 -0.74 -21.51 20.01
C ASN A 207 -0.90 -22.74 19.10
N PRO A 208 -0.55 -22.66 17.80
CA PRO A 208 -0.76 -23.76 16.84
C PRO A 208 0.14 -24.99 17.09
N SER A 209 1.06 -24.95 18.06
CA SER A 209 1.85 -26.12 18.47
C SER A 209 1.17 -27.01 19.53
N GLN A 210 0.04 -26.55 20.08
CA GLN A 210 -0.72 -27.24 21.13
C GLN A 210 -2.18 -27.51 20.72
N ASP A 211 -2.56 -27.19 19.49
CA ASP A 211 -3.89 -27.47 18.96
C ASP A 211 -3.98 -28.91 18.45
N SER A 212 -4.77 -29.74 19.14
CA SER A 212 -5.03 -31.14 18.76
C SER A 212 -6.36 -31.33 18.01
N SER A 213 -6.97 -30.25 17.50
CA SER A 213 -8.23 -30.34 16.74
C SER A 213 -7.99 -30.81 15.30
N SER A 214 -8.14 -32.12 15.09
CA SER A 214 -8.19 -32.69 13.74
C SER A 214 -9.63 -32.66 13.21
N LEU A 215 -9.86 -31.93 12.13
CA LEU A 215 -11.08 -32.03 11.34
C LEU A 215 -11.01 -33.30 10.47
N SER A 216 -11.46 -34.43 11.02
CA SER A 216 -11.78 -35.61 10.21
C SER A 216 -13.05 -35.34 9.41
N PRO A 217 -13.06 -35.48 8.07
CA PRO A 217 -14.30 -35.46 7.33
C PRO A 217 -15.17 -36.64 7.77
N ALA A 218 -16.44 -36.38 8.07
CA ALA A 218 -17.43 -37.42 8.35
C ALA A 218 -17.81 -38.15 7.06
N SER A 219 -16.90 -38.96 6.53
CA SER A 219 -17.22 -39.92 5.47
C SER A 219 -18.17 -40.96 6.04
N THR A 220 -19.39 -41.04 5.48
CA THR A 220 -20.34 -42.12 5.75
C THR A 220 -19.85 -43.41 5.11
N GLN A 221 -18.76 -43.95 5.65
CA GLN A 221 -18.19 -45.22 5.22
C GLN A 221 -19.05 -46.33 5.82
N VAL A 222 -20.06 -46.74 5.03
CA VAL A 222 -20.79 -47.97 5.26
C VAL A 222 -19.76 -49.10 5.31
N ASP A 223 -19.69 -49.81 6.43
CA ASP A 223 -18.87 -51.02 6.57
C ASP A 223 -19.42 -52.11 5.63
N LEU A 224 -18.95 -52.08 4.39
CA LEU A 224 -18.94 -53.22 3.50
C LEU A 224 -17.95 -54.23 4.09
N ALA A 225 -18.47 -55.08 4.99
CA ALA A 225 -17.75 -56.20 5.57
C ALA A 225 -17.05 -57.00 4.46
N ALA A 226 -15.73 -57.12 4.55
CA ALA A 226 -14.94 -57.89 3.61
C ALA A 226 -15.35 -59.38 3.62
N PRO A 227 -15.18 -60.12 2.50
CA PRO A 227 -15.64 -61.49 2.42
C PRO A 227 -14.84 -62.39 3.36
N VAL A 228 -15.53 -63.03 4.31
CA VAL A 228 -14.96 -64.12 5.11
C VAL A 228 -14.77 -65.34 4.18
N PRO A 229 -13.61 -66.04 4.20
CA PRO A 229 -13.40 -67.20 3.35
C PRO A 229 -14.33 -68.36 3.74
N LEU A 230 -14.73 -69.15 2.74
CA LEU A 230 -15.71 -70.23 2.89
C LEU A 230 -15.30 -71.25 3.97
N SER A 231 -16.23 -71.54 4.88
CA SER A 231 -16.26 -72.81 5.62
C SER A 231 -17.58 -73.52 5.30
N GLY A 232 -17.58 -74.85 5.33
CA GLY A 232 -18.61 -75.70 4.68
C GLY A 232 -20.02 -75.68 5.29
N ASN A 233 -20.34 -74.81 6.24
CA ASN A 233 -21.64 -74.69 6.89
C ASN A 233 -22.18 -73.26 6.68
N ALA A 234 -22.85 -73.01 5.56
CA ALA A 234 -23.48 -71.72 5.29
C ALA A 234 -24.67 -71.48 6.24
N SER A 235 -24.70 -70.33 6.90
CA SER A 235 -25.78 -69.91 7.79
C SER A 235 -27.07 -69.60 7.01
N GLY A 236 -28.21 -69.64 7.70
CA GLY A 236 -29.51 -69.31 7.10
C GLY A 236 -29.55 -67.93 6.43
N ASP A 237 -28.90 -66.94 7.04
CA ASP A 237 -28.83 -65.57 6.53
C ASP A 237 -27.95 -65.45 5.27
N GLU A 238 -26.85 -66.20 5.19
CA GLU A 238 -26.00 -66.26 3.98
C GLU A 238 -26.74 -66.93 2.82
N LEU A 239 -27.47 -68.01 3.10
CA LEU A 239 -28.32 -68.69 2.11
C LEU A 239 -29.43 -67.76 1.60
N TYR A 240 -30.05 -66.97 2.48
CA TYR A 240 -31.01 -65.93 2.09
C TYR A 240 -30.37 -64.84 1.22
N ARG A 241 -29.23 -64.27 1.64
CA ARG A 241 -28.49 -63.25 0.86
C ARG A 241 -28.13 -63.78 -0.54
N ARG A 242 -27.61 -65.01 -0.63
CA ARG A 242 -27.25 -65.64 -1.91
C ARG A 242 -28.48 -65.89 -2.79
N GLY A 243 -29.60 -66.30 -2.21
CA GLY A 243 -30.88 -66.42 -2.93
C GLY A 243 -31.37 -65.08 -3.50
N VAL A 244 -31.22 -63.98 -2.76
CA VAL A 244 -31.56 -62.62 -3.24
C VAL A 244 -30.62 -62.16 -4.35
N GLU A 245 -29.33 -62.45 -4.25
CA GLU A 245 -28.34 -62.14 -5.29
C GLU A 245 -28.64 -62.88 -6.61
N LEU A 246 -28.90 -64.20 -6.54
CA LEU A 246 -29.27 -65.03 -7.69
C LEU A 246 -30.61 -64.61 -8.32
N LEU A 247 -31.56 -64.14 -7.50
CA LEU A 247 -32.80 -63.56 -7.99
C LEU A 247 -32.56 -62.26 -8.76
N GLY A 248 -31.63 -61.42 -8.30
CA GLY A 248 -31.18 -60.22 -9.03
C GLY A 248 -30.45 -60.54 -10.34
N GLN A 249 -29.78 -61.69 -10.42
CA GLN A 249 -29.15 -62.22 -11.64
C GLN A 249 -30.15 -62.94 -12.58
N GLY A 250 -31.45 -62.93 -12.26
CA GLY A 250 -32.51 -63.58 -13.05
C GLY A 250 -32.58 -65.12 -12.92
N GLN A 251 -31.71 -65.73 -12.12
CA GLN A 251 -31.58 -67.18 -11.97
C GLN A 251 -32.61 -67.74 -10.97
N ARG A 252 -33.90 -67.62 -11.31
CA ARG A 252 -35.04 -67.95 -10.43
C ARG A 252 -35.01 -69.36 -9.83
N GLU A 253 -34.61 -70.37 -10.59
CA GLU A 253 -34.57 -71.76 -10.11
C GLU A 253 -33.50 -71.97 -9.03
N GLN A 254 -32.30 -71.41 -9.23
CA GLN A 254 -31.22 -71.47 -8.24
C GLN A 254 -31.57 -70.62 -7.00
N ALA A 255 -32.18 -69.45 -7.19
CA ALA A 255 -32.69 -68.63 -6.09
C ALA A 255 -33.73 -69.39 -5.24
N LEU A 256 -34.66 -70.12 -5.87
CA LEU A 256 -35.63 -70.99 -5.19
C LEU A 256 -34.96 -72.12 -4.38
N GLU A 257 -33.92 -72.74 -4.91
CA GLU A 257 -33.15 -73.77 -4.20
C GLU A 257 -32.45 -73.19 -2.95
N HIS A 258 -31.81 -72.04 -3.08
CA HIS A 258 -31.18 -71.33 -1.96
C HIS A 258 -32.19 -70.86 -0.91
N PHE A 259 -33.36 -70.35 -1.30
CA PHE A 259 -34.43 -70.00 -0.36
C PHE A 259 -35.04 -71.23 0.34
N ARG A 260 -35.16 -72.38 -0.33
CA ARG A 260 -35.57 -73.65 0.30
C ARG A 260 -34.54 -74.17 1.30
N ARG A 261 -33.24 -74.05 0.99
CA ARG A 261 -32.16 -74.36 1.96
C ARG A 261 -32.18 -73.39 3.14
N ALA A 262 -32.33 -72.09 2.89
CA ALA A 262 -32.49 -71.10 3.95
C ALA A 262 -33.65 -71.46 4.89
N TRP A 263 -34.81 -71.86 4.35
CA TRP A 263 -35.98 -72.25 5.15
C TRP A 263 -35.70 -73.38 6.17
N GLN A 264 -34.70 -74.24 5.95
CA GLN A 264 -34.31 -75.27 6.93
C GLN A 264 -33.74 -74.68 8.23
N PHE A 265 -33.20 -73.46 8.17
CA PHE A 265 -32.67 -72.69 9.29
C PHE A 265 -33.67 -71.66 9.84
N GLU A 266 -34.97 -71.80 9.53
CA GLU A 266 -36.05 -70.87 9.95
C GLU A 266 -35.97 -70.48 11.44
N ARG A 267 -35.67 -71.45 12.31
CA ARG A 267 -35.65 -71.29 13.78
C ARG A 267 -34.52 -70.38 14.28
N GLU A 268 -33.45 -70.24 13.52
CA GLU A 268 -32.26 -69.46 13.87
C GLU A 268 -32.31 -68.03 13.28
N MET A 269 -33.20 -67.78 12.32
CA MET A 269 -33.37 -66.46 11.69
C MET A 269 -34.23 -65.51 12.51
N ASP A 270 -33.90 -64.22 12.36
CA ASP A 270 -34.71 -63.09 12.80
C ASP A 270 -36.17 -63.14 12.28
N PRO A 271 -37.19 -62.81 13.09
CA PRO A 271 -38.60 -62.87 12.68
C PRO A 271 -38.97 -62.02 11.46
N ALA A 272 -38.32 -60.87 11.23
CA ALA A 272 -38.59 -60.07 10.04
C ALA A 272 -38.01 -60.72 8.78
N LEU A 273 -36.79 -61.26 8.87
CA LEU A 273 -36.13 -61.96 7.77
C LEU A 273 -36.88 -63.25 7.37
N ARG A 274 -37.43 -63.97 8.36
CA ARG A 274 -38.32 -65.12 8.17
C ARG A 274 -39.58 -64.80 7.37
N ASN A 275 -40.24 -63.67 7.66
CA ASN A 275 -41.40 -63.22 6.91
C ASN A 275 -41.03 -62.86 5.46
N GLN A 276 -39.93 -62.13 5.25
CA GLN A 276 -39.45 -61.82 3.90
C GLN A 276 -39.10 -63.08 3.07
N LEU A 277 -38.49 -64.09 3.71
CA LEU A 277 -38.19 -65.37 3.07
C LEU A 277 -39.48 -66.12 2.67
N LYS A 278 -40.49 -66.13 3.54
CA LYS A 278 -41.81 -66.71 3.28
C LYS A 278 -42.52 -66.03 2.10
N ASP A 279 -42.51 -64.70 2.06
CA ASP A 279 -43.11 -63.91 0.98
C ASP A 279 -42.39 -64.18 -0.35
N LYS A 280 -41.06 -64.24 -0.36
CA LYS A 280 -40.28 -64.54 -1.57
C LYS A 280 -40.49 -65.97 -2.07
N LEU A 281 -40.60 -66.96 -1.18
CA LEU A 281 -40.96 -68.33 -1.54
C LEU A 281 -42.35 -68.41 -2.17
N SER A 282 -43.34 -67.72 -1.61
CA SER A 282 -44.71 -67.63 -2.14
C SER A 282 -44.76 -66.96 -3.53
N LEU A 283 -44.09 -65.81 -3.68
CA LEU A 283 -44.01 -65.07 -4.94
C LEU A 283 -43.32 -65.87 -6.06
N LEU A 284 -42.31 -66.67 -5.72
CA LEU A 284 -41.58 -67.51 -6.68
C LEU A 284 -42.27 -68.85 -6.96
N SER A 285 -43.08 -69.39 -6.04
CA SER A 285 -43.87 -70.60 -6.28
C SER A 285 -45.14 -70.35 -7.09
N ASN A 286 -45.71 -69.13 -7.02
CA ASN A 286 -46.97 -68.79 -7.68
C ASN A 286 -46.81 -68.11 -9.05
N ALA A 287 -45.63 -68.16 -9.67
CA ALA A 287 -45.46 -67.66 -11.03
C ALA A 287 -46.24 -68.53 -12.04
N PRO A 288 -47.23 -68.00 -12.78
CA PRO A 288 -47.97 -68.79 -13.76
C PRO A 288 -47.07 -69.13 -14.95
N SER A 289 -46.96 -70.42 -15.26
CA SER A 289 -46.30 -70.91 -16.47
C SER A 289 -47.06 -70.48 -17.73
N SER A 290 -46.49 -69.55 -18.51
CA SER A 290 -47.08 -69.06 -19.75
C SER A 290 -46.95 -70.09 -20.88
N SER A 291 -47.98 -70.91 -21.08
CA SER A 291 -48.16 -71.69 -22.32
C SER A 291 -48.83 -70.83 -23.39
N PRO A 292 -48.19 -70.57 -24.55
CA PRO A 292 -48.77 -69.77 -25.61
C PRO A 292 -49.52 -70.66 -26.61
N ASN A 293 -50.81 -70.94 -26.39
CA ASN A 293 -51.66 -71.44 -27.48
C ASN A 293 -53.18 -71.28 -27.27
N SER A 294 -53.78 -70.28 -27.90
CA SER A 294 -55.09 -70.37 -28.59
C SER A 294 -55.41 -69.06 -29.35
N PRO A 295 -56.20 -69.09 -30.44
CA PRO A 295 -56.02 -68.13 -31.53
C PRO A 295 -57.11 -67.05 -31.65
N ALA A 296 -56.93 -66.18 -32.65
CA ALA A 296 -57.87 -65.20 -33.21
C ALA A 296 -58.21 -63.98 -32.32
N ALA A 297 -57.40 -62.92 -32.48
CA ALA A 297 -57.77 -61.58 -32.06
C ALA A 297 -58.91 -61.01 -32.92
N SER A 298 -59.94 -60.46 -32.28
CA SER A 298 -60.84 -59.52 -32.95
C SER A 298 -60.16 -58.14 -33.03
N PRO A 299 -60.21 -57.41 -34.16
CA PRO A 299 -59.54 -56.11 -34.29
C PRO A 299 -60.07 -55.05 -33.31
N LEU A 300 -61.26 -55.24 -32.75
CA LEU A 300 -61.83 -54.39 -31.70
C LEU A 300 -61.11 -54.52 -30.35
N ARG A 301 -60.45 -55.65 -30.05
CA ARG A 301 -59.68 -55.83 -28.79
C ARG A 301 -58.31 -55.18 -28.85
N GLN A 302 -57.62 -55.26 -29.99
CA GLN A 302 -56.31 -54.63 -30.19
C GLN A 302 -56.37 -53.11 -29.98
N ALA A 303 -57.38 -52.44 -30.57
CA ALA A 303 -57.59 -51.00 -30.37
C ALA A 303 -57.80 -50.63 -28.88
N THR A 304 -58.58 -51.42 -28.15
CA THR A 304 -58.79 -51.19 -26.70
C THR A 304 -57.56 -51.52 -25.85
N GLU A 305 -56.73 -52.47 -26.26
CA GLU A 305 -55.49 -52.84 -25.56
C GLU A 305 -54.41 -51.75 -25.75
N GLU A 306 -54.27 -51.20 -26.95
CA GLU A 306 -53.38 -50.07 -27.23
C GLU A 306 -53.80 -48.80 -26.45
N GLU A 307 -55.09 -48.47 -26.44
CA GLU A 307 -55.61 -47.31 -25.71
C GLU A 307 -55.43 -47.45 -24.19
N LEU A 308 -55.61 -48.67 -23.64
CA LEU A 308 -55.33 -48.97 -22.23
C LEU A 308 -53.83 -48.91 -21.89
N ALA A 309 -52.95 -49.37 -22.79
CA ALA A 309 -51.50 -49.31 -22.60
C ALA A 309 -50.98 -47.86 -22.60
N VAL A 310 -51.45 -47.02 -23.55
CA VAL A 310 -51.15 -45.59 -23.58
C VAL A 310 -51.64 -44.89 -22.30
N ARG A 311 -52.85 -45.24 -21.82
CA ARG A 311 -53.37 -44.73 -20.54
C ARG A 311 -52.50 -45.13 -19.34
N GLN A 312 -52.07 -46.40 -19.24
CA GLN A 312 -51.21 -46.88 -18.15
C GLN A 312 -49.84 -46.19 -18.15
N LYS A 313 -49.23 -46.03 -19.34
CA LYS A 313 -47.96 -45.33 -19.50
C LYS A 313 -48.07 -43.87 -19.03
N MET A 314 -49.04 -43.11 -19.54
CA MET A 314 -49.21 -41.70 -19.17
C MET A 314 -49.59 -41.53 -17.69
N MET A 315 -50.37 -42.45 -17.11
CA MET A 315 -50.60 -42.51 -15.66
C MET A 315 -49.28 -42.66 -14.89
N SER A 316 -48.42 -43.60 -15.30
CA SER A 316 -47.13 -43.83 -14.63
C SER A 316 -46.20 -42.62 -14.74
N GLU A 317 -46.17 -41.95 -15.89
CA GLU A 317 -45.41 -40.72 -16.14
C GLU A 317 -45.92 -39.57 -15.26
N VAL A 318 -47.24 -39.34 -15.18
CA VAL A 318 -47.84 -38.32 -14.31
C VAL A 318 -47.53 -38.61 -12.83
N THR A 319 -47.70 -39.85 -12.36
CA THR A 319 -47.37 -40.19 -10.97
C THR A 319 -45.88 -40.09 -10.68
N GLY A 320 -45.02 -40.39 -11.66
CA GLY A 320 -43.57 -40.25 -11.56
C GLY A 320 -43.13 -38.79 -11.51
N GLU A 321 -43.70 -37.91 -12.34
CA GLU A 321 -43.41 -36.47 -12.30
C GLU A 321 -43.96 -35.81 -11.03
N ILE A 322 -45.14 -36.22 -10.53
CA ILE A 322 -45.64 -35.77 -9.21
C ILE A 322 -44.66 -36.20 -8.10
N ALA A 323 -44.27 -37.48 -8.04
CA ALA A 323 -43.35 -37.97 -7.03
C ALA A 323 -41.97 -37.30 -7.11
N ALA A 324 -41.44 -37.06 -8.31
CA ALA A 324 -40.17 -36.38 -8.53
C ALA A 324 -40.23 -34.88 -8.19
N ALA A 325 -41.39 -34.23 -8.37
CA ALA A 325 -41.62 -32.88 -7.91
C ALA A 325 -41.73 -32.84 -6.38
N GLU A 326 -42.55 -33.71 -5.77
CA GLU A 326 -42.74 -33.80 -4.32
C GLU A 326 -41.45 -34.18 -3.57
N ALA A 327 -40.55 -34.96 -4.16
CA ALA A 327 -39.22 -35.25 -3.59
C ALA A 327 -38.35 -33.98 -3.39
N ASN A 328 -38.61 -32.92 -4.15
CA ASN A 328 -37.90 -31.63 -4.05
C ASN A 328 -38.70 -30.56 -3.30
N ARG A 329 -39.83 -30.93 -2.67
CA ARG A 329 -40.78 -29.99 -2.04
C ARG A 329 -40.17 -29.13 -0.93
N GLU A 330 -39.20 -29.68 -0.20
CA GLU A 330 -38.52 -28.99 0.91
C GLU A 330 -37.40 -28.06 0.41
N ALA A 331 -36.71 -28.45 -0.66
CA ALA A 331 -35.57 -27.71 -1.21
C ALA A 331 -35.98 -26.56 -2.14
N GLU A 332 -36.94 -26.78 -3.05
CA GLU A 332 -37.35 -25.81 -4.07
C GLU A 332 -38.88 -25.72 -4.24
N PRO A 333 -39.63 -25.33 -3.19
CA PRO A 333 -41.10 -25.33 -3.20
C PRO A 333 -41.74 -24.48 -4.30
N GLN A 334 -41.09 -23.40 -4.75
CA GLN A 334 -41.60 -22.58 -5.86
C GLN A 334 -41.48 -23.32 -7.21
N VAL A 335 -40.34 -23.96 -7.47
CA VAL A 335 -40.09 -24.78 -8.67
C VAL A 335 -41.04 -25.97 -8.74
N VAL A 336 -41.37 -26.58 -7.59
CA VAL A 336 -42.38 -27.64 -7.49
C VAL A 336 -43.78 -27.15 -7.89
N ALA A 337 -44.17 -25.93 -7.49
CA ALA A 337 -45.45 -25.36 -7.89
C ALA A 337 -45.54 -25.13 -9.42
N GLU A 338 -44.48 -24.59 -10.03
CA GLU A 338 -44.37 -24.38 -11.47
C GLU A 338 -44.39 -25.70 -12.26
N ARG A 339 -43.62 -26.71 -11.80
CA ARG A 339 -43.60 -28.04 -12.42
C ARG A 339 -44.98 -28.71 -12.40
N LEU A 340 -45.70 -28.65 -11.27
CA LEU A 340 -47.05 -29.21 -11.15
C LEU A 340 -48.08 -28.47 -12.04
N GLN A 341 -47.98 -27.14 -12.16
CA GLN A 341 -48.82 -26.36 -13.09
C GLN A 341 -48.50 -26.67 -14.56
N THR A 342 -47.22 -26.88 -14.89
CA THR A 342 -46.78 -27.29 -16.24
C THR A 342 -47.28 -28.69 -16.57
N LEU A 343 -47.19 -29.64 -15.63
CA LEU A 343 -47.72 -30.99 -15.75
C LEU A 343 -49.25 -30.97 -15.97
N ARG A 344 -49.98 -30.19 -15.17
CA ARG A 344 -51.43 -29.98 -15.35
C ARG A 344 -51.77 -29.49 -16.76
N THR A 345 -51.00 -28.53 -17.26
CA THR A 345 -51.19 -27.97 -18.60
C THR A 345 -50.94 -29.05 -19.67
N ARG A 346 -49.85 -29.80 -19.55
CA ARG A 346 -49.50 -30.92 -20.44
C ARG A 346 -50.61 -32.00 -20.47
N VAL A 347 -51.11 -32.40 -19.30
CA VAL A 347 -52.20 -33.39 -19.16
C VAL A 347 -53.52 -32.88 -19.76
N SER A 348 -53.81 -31.57 -19.64
CA SER A 348 -55.04 -31.01 -20.23
C SER A 348 -55.02 -30.97 -21.76
N GLN A 349 -53.83 -30.77 -22.36
CA GLN A 349 -53.59 -30.74 -23.80
C GLN A 349 -53.39 -32.12 -24.44
N ALA A 350 -53.15 -33.18 -23.64
CA ALA A 350 -52.95 -34.53 -24.14
C ALA A 350 -54.18 -35.06 -24.90
N ASN A 351 -53.97 -35.58 -26.12
CA ASN A 351 -55.04 -36.08 -26.97
C ASN A 351 -55.43 -37.51 -26.57
N MET A 352 -56.25 -37.61 -25.52
CA MET A 352 -56.66 -38.87 -24.86
C MET A 352 -58.17 -38.86 -24.53
N ASP A 353 -58.74 -40.04 -24.24
CA ASP A 353 -60.12 -40.19 -23.76
C ASP A 353 -60.48 -39.21 -22.63
N GLY A 354 -61.72 -38.71 -22.70
CA GLY A 354 -62.24 -37.67 -21.81
C GLY A 354 -62.38 -38.11 -20.35
N ASN A 355 -62.57 -39.40 -20.06
CA ASN A 355 -62.64 -39.90 -18.70
C ASN A 355 -61.24 -40.16 -18.12
N ALA A 356 -60.33 -40.74 -18.91
CA ALA A 356 -58.93 -40.90 -18.51
C ALA A 356 -58.28 -39.54 -18.18
N ARG A 357 -58.45 -38.54 -19.05
CA ARG A 357 -57.91 -37.18 -18.84
C ARG A 357 -58.43 -36.53 -17.56
N LYS A 358 -59.73 -36.65 -17.26
CA LYS A 358 -60.34 -36.15 -16.02
C LYS A 358 -59.75 -36.82 -14.77
N GLN A 359 -59.50 -38.12 -14.81
CA GLN A 359 -58.87 -38.85 -13.71
C GLN A 359 -57.44 -38.32 -13.44
N MET A 360 -56.63 -38.15 -14.49
CA MET A 360 -55.26 -37.62 -14.37
C MET A 360 -55.26 -36.17 -13.86
N LEU A 361 -56.13 -35.31 -14.39
CA LEU A 361 -56.28 -33.93 -13.92
C LEU A 361 -56.70 -33.89 -12.44
N THR A 362 -57.62 -34.75 -12.00
CA THR A 362 -58.03 -34.83 -10.58
C THR A 362 -56.87 -35.20 -9.66
N ILE A 363 -55.95 -36.06 -10.12
CA ILE A 363 -54.75 -36.45 -9.36
C ILE A 363 -53.76 -35.28 -9.29
N VAL A 364 -53.49 -34.61 -10.41
CA VAL A 364 -52.59 -33.44 -10.46
C VAL A 364 -53.17 -32.26 -9.67
N ASP A 365 -54.47 -31.98 -9.77
CA ASP A 365 -55.16 -30.93 -9.02
C ASP A 365 -55.11 -31.21 -7.49
N ARG A 366 -55.22 -32.49 -7.09
CA ARG A 366 -55.04 -32.90 -5.69
C ARG A 366 -53.59 -32.69 -5.21
N ALA A 367 -52.59 -33.02 -6.04
CA ALA A 367 -51.19 -32.77 -5.73
C ALA A 367 -50.90 -31.26 -5.57
N ILE A 368 -51.39 -30.43 -6.51
CA ILE A 368 -51.30 -28.97 -6.44
C ILE A 368 -51.94 -28.44 -5.16
N ALA A 369 -53.14 -28.88 -4.81
CA ALA A 369 -53.82 -28.47 -3.58
C ALA A 369 -53.02 -28.87 -2.32
N SER A 370 -52.46 -30.09 -2.27
CA SER A 370 -51.61 -30.50 -1.14
C SER A 370 -50.31 -29.69 -1.05
N HIS A 371 -49.72 -29.31 -2.19
CA HIS A 371 -48.54 -28.46 -2.23
C HIS A 371 -48.85 -27.02 -1.79
N GLN A 372 -49.98 -26.46 -2.20
CA GLN A 372 -50.45 -25.14 -1.71
C GLN A 372 -50.70 -25.14 -0.20
N ILE A 373 -51.28 -26.19 0.35
CA ILE A 373 -51.44 -26.36 1.81
C ILE A 373 -50.06 -26.39 2.48
N TYR A 374 -49.11 -27.17 1.95
CA TYR A 374 -47.73 -27.22 2.45
C TYR A 374 -47.05 -25.85 2.40
N MET A 375 -47.15 -25.11 1.29
CA MET A 375 -46.60 -23.76 1.15
C MET A 375 -47.22 -22.77 2.15
N THR A 376 -48.52 -22.89 2.43
CA THR A 376 -49.21 -22.01 3.38
C THR A 376 -48.81 -22.32 4.82
N GLN A 377 -48.70 -23.60 5.18
CA GLN A 377 -48.30 -24.06 6.52
C GLN A 377 -46.82 -23.74 6.81
N ASN A 378 -45.93 -23.89 5.82
CA ASN A 378 -44.49 -23.76 5.99
C ASN A 378 -43.95 -22.41 5.49
N ARG A 379 -44.82 -21.42 5.24
CA ARG A 379 -44.46 -20.13 4.63
C ARG A 379 -43.23 -19.48 5.26
N ALA A 380 -43.17 -19.39 6.59
CA ALA A 380 -42.04 -18.79 7.29
C ALA A 380 -40.71 -19.54 7.04
N MET A 381 -40.74 -20.87 6.93
CA MET A 381 -39.56 -21.68 6.59
C MET A 381 -39.14 -21.48 5.12
N ILE A 382 -40.11 -21.33 4.21
CA ILE A 382 -39.84 -21.08 2.78
C ILE A 382 -39.23 -19.70 2.60
N ASP A 383 -39.81 -18.67 3.22
CA ASP A 383 -39.32 -17.29 3.20
C ASP A 383 -37.88 -17.23 3.80
N GLN A 384 -37.63 -17.94 4.91
CA GLN A 384 -36.30 -18.05 5.51
C GLN A 384 -35.29 -18.81 4.64
N ASN A 385 -35.67 -19.94 4.03
CA ASN A 385 -34.78 -20.70 3.14
C ASN A 385 -34.45 -19.90 1.87
N MET A 386 -35.40 -19.14 1.32
CA MET A 386 -35.15 -18.23 0.20
C MET A 386 -34.16 -17.14 0.60
N HIS A 387 -34.33 -16.52 1.77
CA HIS A 387 -33.39 -15.51 2.28
C HIS A 387 -32.00 -16.10 2.55
N ASN A 388 -31.92 -17.28 3.19
CA ASN A 388 -30.65 -17.99 3.42
C ASN A 388 -29.94 -18.32 2.10
N ARG A 389 -30.67 -18.72 1.05
CA ARG A 389 -30.10 -18.99 -0.28
C ARG A 389 -29.57 -17.70 -0.93
N GLN A 390 -30.32 -16.61 -0.87
CA GLN A 390 -29.89 -15.28 -1.35
C GLN A 390 -28.64 -14.80 -0.62
N VAL A 391 -28.59 -14.92 0.71
CA VAL A 391 -27.42 -14.57 1.53
C VAL A 391 -26.22 -15.47 1.19
N THR A 392 -26.42 -16.77 0.99
CA THR A 392 -25.34 -17.70 0.61
C THR A 392 -24.79 -17.39 -0.79
N GLU A 393 -25.66 -17.03 -1.73
CA GLU A 393 -25.28 -16.62 -3.09
C GLU A 393 -24.52 -15.28 -3.08
N GLN A 394 -24.99 -14.28 -2.33
CA GLN A 394 -24.27 -13.03 -2.10
C GLN A 394 -22.90 -13.27 -1.43
N MET A 395 -22.84 -14.09 -0.39
CA MET A 395 -21.58 -14.47 0.27
C MET A 395 -20.61 -15.18 -0.68
N ALA A 396 -21.09 -16.00 -1.61
CA ALA A 396 -20.26 -16.65 -2.61
C ALA A 396 -19.69 -15.65 -3.62
N LEU A 397 -20.52 -14.71 -4.10
CA LEU A 397 -20.08 -13.63 -5.00
C LEU A 397 -19.06 -12.70 -4.31
N ASP A 398 -19.32 -12.29 -3.07
CA ASP A 398 -18.41 -11.47 -2.26
C ASP A 398 -17.07 -12.19 -2.01
N GLN A 399 -17.09 -13.51 -1.78
CA GLN A 399 -15.88 -14.32 -1.63
C GLN A 399 -15.09 -14.41 -2.94
N GLU A 400 -15.76 -14.57 -4.08
CA GLU A 400 -15.11 -14.55 -5.38
C GLU A 400 -14.47 -13.19 -5.69
N GLU A 401 -15.13 -12.08 -5.37
CA GLU A 401 -14.58 -10.73 -5.55
C GLU A 401 -13.36 -10.50 -4.65
N ARG A 402 -13.48 -10.82 -3.36
CA ARG A 402 -12.35 -10.75 -2.41
C ARG A 402 -11.18 -11.60 -2.86
N PHE A 403 -11.40 -12.83 -3.32
CA PHE A 403 -10.34 -13.69 -3.83
C PHE A 403 -9.64 -13.09 -5.07
N LYS A 404 -10.38 -12.44 -5.98
CA LYS A 404 -9.80 -11.73 -7.14
C LYS A 404 -8.94 -10.53 -6.68
N ILE A 405 -9.40 -9.78 -5.67
CA ILE A 405 -8.65 -8.67 -5.06
C ILE A 405 -7.38 -9.21 -4.37
N ASP A 406 -7.47 -10.27 -3.57
CA ASP A 406 -6.33 -10.89 -2.88
C ASP A 406 -5.27 -11.40 -3.88
N GLN A 407 -5.68 -11.98 -5.01
CA GLN A 407 -4.75 -12.37 -6.08
C GLN A 407 -4.04 -11.17 -6.71
N GLN A 408 -4.76 -10.06 -6.94
CA GLN A 408 -4.16 -8.82 -7.44
C GLN A 408 -3.18 -8.24 -6.42
N ILE A 409 -3.57 -8.16 -5.14
CA ILE A 409 -2.70 -7.72 -4.03
C ILE A 409 -1.44 -8.58 -3.94
N ALA A 410 -1.55 -9.92 -4.04
CA ALA A 410 -0.38 -10.80 -4.05
C ALA A 410 0.59 -10.50 -5.20
N SER A 411 0.08 -10.22 -6.41
CA SER A 411 0.93 -9.83 -7.55
C SER A 411 1.57 -8.44 -7.39
N LEU A 412 0.88 -7.50 -6.74
CA LEU A 412 1.42 -6.18 -6.40
C LEU A 412 2.44 -6.25 -5.25
N VAL A 413 2.28 -7.16 -4.29
CA VAL A 413 3.27 -7.43 -3.24
C VAL A 413 4.54 -8.03 -3.83
N GLU A 414 4.44 -8.97 -4.77
CA GLU A 414 5.62 -9.55 -5.44
C GLU A 414 6.38 -8.47 -6.22
N THR A 415 5.69 -7.68 -7.05
CA THR A 415 6.31 -6.56 -7.78
C THR A 415 6.85 -5.45 -6.86
N TYR A 416 6.21 -5.19 -5.73
CA TYR A 416 6.74 -4.31 -4.68
C TYR A 416 8.06 -4.83 -4.11
N ASN A 417 8.14 -6.11 -3.75
CA ASN A 417 9.36 -6.73 -3.22
C ASN A 417 10.51 -6.63 -4.25
N ASP A 418 10.20 -6.94 -5.51
CA ASP A 418 11.11 -6.80 -6.65
C ASP A 418 11.67 -5.37 -6.82
N LEU A 419 10.84 -4.35 -6.62
CA LEU A 419 11.23 -2.94 -6.69
C LEU A 419 12.03 -2.48 -5.46
N MET A 420 11.71 -3.01 -4.27
CA MET A 420 12.47 -2.76 -3.04
C MET A 420 13.87 -3.37 -3.11
N ASP A 421 14.00 -4.59 -3.64
CA ASP A 421 15.30 -5.26 -3.88
C ASP A 421 16.15 -4.50 -4.91
N LYS A 422 15.51 -3.98 -5.97
CA LYS A 422 16.15 -3.08 -6.97
C LYS A 422 16.47 -1.68 -6.42
N LYS A 423 16.04 -1.35 -5.19
CA LYS A 423 16.12 -0.02 -4.54
C LYS A 423 15.36 1.09 -5.28
N SER A 424 14.40 0.72 -6.13
CA SER A 424 13.46 1.63 -6.82
C SER A 424 12.35 2.10 -5.86
N PHE A 425 12.71 2.76 -4.76
CA PHE A 425 11.78 3.07 -3.68
C PHE A 425 10.62 3.99 -4.07
N TYR A 426 10.79 4.84 -5.09
CA TYR A 426 9.72 5.69 -5.63
C TYR A 426 8.64 4.85 -6.34
N GLU A 427 9.05 3.93 -7.20
CA GLU A 427 8.15 3.01 -7.91
C GLU A 427 7.45 2.07 -6.93
N ALA A 428 8.18 1.56 -5.93
CA ALA A 428 7.60 0.77 -4.83
C ALA A 428 6.54 1.57 -4.03
N GLU A 429 6.74 2.88 -3.81
CA GLU A 429 5.74 3.74 -3.17
C GLU A 429 4.46 3.90 -4.02
N VAL A 430 4.56 3.86 -5.35
CA VAL A 430 3.41 3.87 -6.27
C VAL A 430 2.66 2.55 -6.23
N VAL A 431 3.36 1.41 -6.30
CA VAL A 431 2.74 0.07 -6.22
C VAL A 431 2.06 -0.14 -4.86
N ALA A 432 2.70 0.29 -3.76
CA ALA A 432 2.09 0.25 -2.42
C ALA A 432 0.79 1.06 -2.32
N LYS A 433 0.71 2.22 -3.01
CA LYS A 433 -0.52 3.02 -3.09
C LYS A 433 -1.60 2.35 -3.93
N GLN A 434 -1.24 1.61 -4.98
CA GLN A 434 -2.21 0.82 -5.75
C GLN A 434 -2.86 -0.27 -4.89
N VAL A 435 -2.08 -0.97 -4.05
CA VAL A 435 -2.62 -1.94 -3.07
C VAL A 435 -3.62 -1.26 -2.13
N GLY A 436 -3.32 -0.05 -1.62
CA GLY A 436 -4.24 0.73 -0.78
C GLY A 436 -5.45 1.35 -1.49
N VAL A 437 -5.52 1.30 -2.82
CA VAL A 437 -6.73 1.65 -3.59
C VAL A 437 -7.61 0.41 -3.80
N LEU A 438 -7.02 -0.79 -3.89
CA LEU A 438 -7.76 -2.05 -3.98
C LEU A 438 -8.37 -2.46 -2.64
N ASP A 439 -7.62 -2.34 -1.54
CA ASP A 439 -8.09 -2.60 -0.17
C ASP A 439 -7.64 -1.46 0.77
N PRO A 440 -8.52 -0.45 1.01
CA PRO A 440 -8.21 0.69 1.86
C PRO A 440 -7.99 0.36 3.35
N ASP A 441 -8.66 -0.68 3.85
CA ASP A 441 -8.59 -1.09 5.26
C ASP A 441 -7.44 -2.11 5.50
N SER A 442 -6.68 -2.44 4.46
CA SER A 442 -5.59 -3.40 4.53
C SER A 442 -4.44 -2.94 5.43
N THR A 443 -4.12 -3.76 6.43
CA THR A 443 -2.87 -3.63 7.20
C THR A 443 -1.64 -3.81 6.30
N ILE A 444 -1.76 -4.61 5.24
CA ILE A 444 -0.71 -4.84 4.24
C ILE A 444 -0.44 -3.55 3.47
N ALA A 445 -1.46 -2.91 2.89
CA ALA A 445 -1.33 -1.62 2.19
C ALA A 445 -0.62 -0.57 3.05
N SER A 446 -1.09 -0.40 4.30
CA SER A 446 -0.51 0.54 5.27
C SER A 446 0.97 0.26 5.55
N LEU A 447 1.35 -1.02 5.69
CA LEU A 447 2.73 -1.44 5.90
C LEU A 447 3.61 -1.18 4.68
N LEU A 448 3.15 -1.55 3.47
CA LEU A 448 3.88 -1.34 2.23
C LEU A 448 4.18 0.15 1.99
N ILE A 449 3.17 1.02 2.20
CA ILE A 449 3.29 2.47 2.04
C ILE A 449 4.27 3.06 3.06
N SER A 450 4.21 2.62 4.32
CA SER A 450 5.14 3.05 5.37
C SER A 450 6.58 2.63 5.04
N ASN A 451 6.77 1.36 4.67
CA ASN A 451 8.08 0.78 4.38
C ASN A 451 8.75 1.41 3.15
N SER A 452 8.03 1.61 2.05
CA SER A 452 8.60 2.24 0.84
C SER A 452 8.94 3.71 1.10
N ARG A 453 8.07 4.44 1.81
CA ARG A 453 8.32 5.85 2.16
C ARG A 453 9.53 5.99 3.09
N ASN A 454 9.70 5.08 4.05
CA ASN A 454 10.86 5.07 4.93
C ASN A 454 12.14 4.67 4.19
N ALA A 455 12.11 3.62 3.36
CA ALA A 455 13.25 3.20 2.55
C ALA A 455 13.70 4.31 1.58
N ARG A 456 12.76 4.98 0.91
CA ARG A 456 13.05 6.15 0.07
C ARG A 456 13.77 7.25 0.84
N ARG A 457 13.24 7.63 2.01
CA ARG A 457 13.83 8.65 2.89
C ARG A 457 15.23 8.27 3.39
N ILE A 458 15.46 7.00 3.69
CA ILE A 458 16.78 6.50 4.10
C ILE A 458 17.76 6.58 2.92
N GLY A 459 17.34 6.20 1.71
CA GLY A 459 18.15 6.35 0.49
C GLY A 459 18.50 7.81 0.18
N GLU A 460 17.51 8.71 0.23
CA GLU A 460 17.70 10.16 0.08
C GLU A 460 18.66 10.72 1.16
N TYR A 461 18.51 10.28 2.41
CA TYR A 461 19.39 10.70 3.51
C TYR A 461 20.85 10.28 3.31
N GLU A 462 21.11 9.04 2.89
CA GLU A 462 22.48 8.57 2.66
C GLU A 462 23.13 9.26 1.45
N GLN A 463 22.36 9.54 0.38
CA GLN A 463 22.83 10.36 -0.74
C GLN A 463 23.18 11.78 -0.29
N ILE A 464 22.31 12.44 0.47
CA ILE A 464 22.55 13.79 1.01
C ILE A 464 23.76 13.78 1.96
N LYS A 465 23.96 12.71 2.72
CA LYS A 465 25.12 12.53 3.61
C LYS A 465 26.41 12.41 2.80
N SER A 466 26.47 11.56 1.76
CA SER A 466 27.62 11.47 0.84
C SER A 466 27.94 12.82 0.22
N ILE A 467 26.94 13.51 -0.35
CA ILE A 467 27.12 14.83 -0.98
C ILE A 467 27.63 15.87 0.05
N LYS A 468 27.19 15.79 1.31
CA LYS A 468 27.70 16.64 2.39
C LYS A 468 29.14 16.32 2.76
N GLU A 469 29.52 15.05 2.81
CA GLU A 469 30.90 14.62 3.06
C GLU A 469 31.81 15.13 1.92
N ASP A 470 31.46 14.86 0.66
CA ASP A 470 32.18 15.32 -0.53
C ASP A 470 32.33 16.85 -0.55
N LYS A 471 31.21 17.59 -0.42
CA LYS A 471 31.23 19.06 -0.45
C LYS A 471 31.85 19.69 0.79
N PHE A 472 31.91 19.00 1.92
CA PHE A 472 32.67 19.47 3.07
C PHE A 472 34.17 19.42 2.78
N ILE A 473 34.65 18.33 2.17
CA ILE A 473 36.05 18.20 1.74
C ILE A 473 36.39 19.24 0.66
N ASP A 474 35.57 19.40 -0.38
CA ASP A 474 35.77 20.44 -1.42
C ASP A 474 35.92 21.85 -0.81
N ASN A 475 35.07 22.19 0.16
CA ASN A 475 35.13 23.49 0.82
C ASN A 475 36.36 23.64 1.72
N MET A 476 36.79 22.58 2.43
CA MET A 476 38.03 22.62 3.22
C MET A 476 39.27 22.74 2.32
N LEU A 477 39.31 22.05 1.19
CA LEU A 477 40.34 22.23 0.17
C LEU A 477 40.36 23.68 -0.36
N THR A 478 39.20 24.28 -0.60
CA THR A 478 39.10 25.70 -1.00
C THR A 478 39.61 26.65 0.08
N VAL A 479 39.43 26.32 1.38
CA VAL A 479 39.99 27.10 2.49
C VAL A 479 41.51 26.95 2.56
N ASP A 480 42.04 25.74 2.39
CA ASP A 480 43.49 25.49 2.34
C ASP A 480 44.14 26.19 1.13
N GLU A 481 43.49 26.18 -0.04
CA GLU A 481 43.91 26.94 -1.23
C GLU A 481 43.92 28.45 -0.97
N ALA A 482 42.89 28.99 -0.33
CA ALA A 482 42.82 30.40 0.06
C ALA A 482 43.80 30.78 1.18
N ALA A 483 44.28 29.79 1.95
CA ALA A 483 45.30 29.97 2.99
C ALA A 483 46.74 29.87 2.44
N ILE A 484 46.94 29.52 1.16
CA ILE A 484 48.24 29.62 0.49
C ILE A 484 48.68 31.09 0.53
N PRO A 485 49.81 31.41 1.18
CA PRO A 485 50.31 32.79 1.17
C PRO A 485 50.62 33.22 -0.26
N PHE A 486 50.17 34.42 -0.63
CA PHE A 486 50.66 35.08 -1.85
C PHE A 486 52.16 35.39 -1.68
N ASP A 487 52.90 35.45 -2.78
CA ASP A 487 54.29 35.92 -2.72
C ASP A 487 54.30 37.42 -2.43
N ASP A 488 54.83 37.82 -1.28
CA ASP A 488 55.01 39.23 -0.88
C ASP A 488 55.83 40.04 -1.90
N ARG A 489 56.55 39.39 -2.81
CA ARG A 489 57.26 40.03 -3.93
C ARG A 489 56.33 40.46 -5.07
N GLU A 490 55.21 39.77 -5.25
CA GLU A 490 54.19 40.05 -6.27
C GLU A 490 52.78 40.12 -5.64
N PRO A 491 52.50 41.12 -4.77
CA PRO A 491 51.24 41.23 -4.03
C PRO A 491 50.01 41.55 -4.92
N LEU A 492 50.19 41.69 -6.23
CA LEU A 492 49.16 41.97 -7.23
C LEU A 492 49.30 41.02 -8.42
N LEU A 493 48.78 39.80 -8.26
CA LEU A 493 48.61 38.86 -9.36
C LEU A 493 47.35 39.22 -10.16
N PHE A 494 47.53 39.69 -11.38
CA PHE A 494 46.42 39.95 -12.30
C PHE A 494 45.97 38.65 -13.01
N PRO A 495 44.66 38.53 -13.34
CA PRO A 495 44.16 37.51 -14.26
C PRO A 495 44.98 37.44 -15.54
N ASN A 496 45.00 36.28 -16.20
CA ASN A 496 45.74 36.15 -17.45
C ASN A 496 45.09 36.97 -18.59
N ALA A 497 45.82 37.21 -19.68
CA ALA A 497 45.32 38.03 -20.80
C ALA A 497 44.01 37.51 -21.42
N LYS A 498 43.75 36.19 -21.35
CA LYS A 498 42.50 35.59 -21.83
C LYS A 498 41.33 35.96 -20.92
N GLU A 499 41.50 35.83 -19.60
CA GLU A 499 40.51 36.22 -18.59
C GLU A 499 40.19 37.72 -18.66
N TRP A 500 41.19 38.58 -18.84
CA TRP A 500 40.96 40.01 -19.12
C TRP A 500 40.14 40.23 -20.38
N SER A 501 40.42 39.50 -21.46
CA SER A 501 39.65 39.60 -22.71
C SER A 501 38.20 39.16 -22.51
N ASP A 502 37.96 38.12 -21.71
CA ASP A 502 36.64 37.55 -21.48
C ASP A 502 35.82 38.40 -20.49
N LEU A 503 36.44 38.95 -19.44
CA LEU A 503 35.84 39.96 -18.58
C LEU A 503 35.47 41.23 -19.37
N THR A 504 36.33 41.65 -20.30
CA THR A 504 36.06 42.81 -21.18
C THR A 504 34.89 42.55 -22.13
N LYS A 505 34.83 41.36 -22.77
CA LYS A 505 33.68 40.95 -23.60
C LYS A 505 32.39 40.89 -22.77
N ARG A 506 32.42 40.30 -21.57
CA ARG A 506 31.26 40.23 -20.66
C ARG A 506 30.75 41.63 -20.30
N ARG A 507 31.65 42.54 -19.90
CA ARG A 507 31.30 43.95 -19.63
C ARG A 507 30.73 44.63 -20.87
N ALA A 508 31.37 44.50 -22.04
CA ALA A 508 30.89 45.11 -23.29
C ALA A 508 29.49 44.61 -23.69
N ASN A 509 29.23 43.30 -23.57
CA ASN A 509 27.93 42.71 -23.83
C ASN A 509 26.86 43.24 -22.87
N GLN A 510 27.12 43.20 -21.55
CA GLN A 510 26.19 43.74 -20.53
C GLN A 510 25.95 45.25 -20.69
N LEU A 511 26.99 46.02 -21.05
CA LEU A 511 26.82 47.45 -21.36
C LEU A 511 25.97 47.65 -22.61
N SER A 512 26.14 46.81 -23.65
CA SER A 512 25.36 46.90 -24.87
C SER A 512 23.89 46.54 -24.67
N GLU A 513 23.57 45.53 -23.85
CA GLU A 513 22.19 45.21 -23.47
C GLU A 513 21.57 46.33 -22.62
N ALA A 514 22.30 46.85 -21.63
CA ALA A 514 21.82 47.94 -20.78
C ALA A 514 21.66 49.28 -21.53
N GLN A 515 22.45 49.53 -22.58
CA GLN A 515 22.38 50.74 -23.40
C GLN A 515 21.39 50.63 -24.58
N GLN A 516 20.99 49.42 -24.97
CA GLN A 516 20.05 49.18 -26.07
C GLN A 516 18.71 48.66 -25.55
N GLY A 517 17.88 49.59 -25.08
CA GLY A 517 16.41 49.41 -24.98
C GLY A 517 15.75 49.35 -26.37
N MET A 518 16.30 48.54 -27.28
CA MET A 518 15.96 48.45 -28.70
C MET A 518 15.58 47.01 -29.01
N SER A 519 14.44 46.80 -29.67
CA SER A 519 14.02 45.45 -30.08
C SER A 519 15.12 44.78 -30.92
N PRO A 520 15.38 43.47 -30.74
CA PRO A 520 16.35 42.73 -31.55
C PRO A 520 16.10 42.84 -33.07
N ALA A 521 14.85 43.04 -33.49
CA ALA A 521 14.51 43.27 -34.89
C ALA A 521 14.89 44.69 -35.33
N THR A 522 14.64 45.72 -34.50
CA THR A 522 15.11 47.08 -34.78
C THR A 522 16.65 47.16 -34.84
N GLN A 523 17.37 46.40 -34.01
CA GLN A 523 18.83 46.30 -34.05
C GLN A 523 19.33 45.70 -35.39
N LYS A 524 18.63 44.72 -35.95
CA LYS A 524 18.92 44.17 -37.29
C LYS A 524 18.75 45.21 -38.39
N ILE A 525 17.69 46.03 -38.33
CA ILE A 525 17.47 47.13 -39.29
C ILE A 525 18.65 48.13 -39.24
N TRP A 526 19.13 48.50 -38.05
CA TRP A 526 20.33 49.34 -37.91
C TRP A 526 21.63 48.69 -38.42
N GLY A 527 21.71 47.36 -38.44
CA GLY A 527 22.75 46.60 -39.12
C GLY A 527 22.63 46.69 -40.65
N GLN A 528 21.44 46.43 -41.19
CA GLN A 528 21.16 46.44 -42.63
C GLN A 528 21.30 47.84 -43.25
N LEU A 529 20.93 48.91 -42.51
CA LEU A 529 21.13 50.31 -42.92
C LEU A 529 22.60 50.69 -43.21
N LYS A 530 23.57 49.89 -42.76
CA LYS A 530 25.00 50.07 -43.05
C LYS A 530 25.47 49.39 -44.35
N GLN A 531 24.63 48.58 -44.99
CA GLN A 531 24.98 47.88 -46.23
C GLN A 531 25.28 48.88 -47.36
N PRO A 532 26.30 48.63 -48.19
CA PRO A 532 26.61 49.46 -49.35
C PRO A 532 25.59 49.22 -50.48
N VAL A 533 25.10 50.30 -51.06
CA VAL A 533 24.15 50.31 -52.18
C VAL A 533 24.70 51.23 -53.27
N LEU A 534 24.59 50.80 -54.53
CA LEU A 534 24.86 51.66 -55.69
C LEU A 534 23.55 52.34 -56.12
N VAL A 535 23.58 53.66 -56.33
CA VAL A 535 22.39 54.47 -56.55
C VAL A 535 22.56 55.36 -57.79
N ASP A 536 21.74 55.11 -58.82
CA ASP A 536 21.56 55.99 -59.99
C ASP A 536 20.06 56.10 -60.32
N PHE A 537 19.42 57.13 -59.76
CA PHE A 537 18.04 57.50 -60.03
C PHE A 537 18.01 58.88 -60.71
N LYS A 538 17.27 58.99 -61.82
CA LYS A 538 17.08 60.23 -62.59
C LYS A 538 15.59 60.41 -62.83
N ASP A 539 15.04 61.46 -62.25
CA ASP A 539 13.63 61.88 -62.29
C ASP A 539 12.64 60.73 -62.06
N ARG A 540 12.95 59.84 -61.11
CA ARG A 540 12.09 58.70 -60.74
C ARG A 540 11.16 59.03 -59.58
N PRO A 541 9.93 58.49 -59.54
CA PRO A 541 9.01 58.73 -58.43
C PRO A 541 9.54 58.14 -57.12
N LEU A 542 9.44 58.90 -56.02
CA LEU A 542 9.93 58.54 -54.69
C LEU A 542 9.47 57.14 -54.24
N GLY A 543 8.23 56.74 -54.54
CA GLY A 543 7.71 55.42 -54.19
C GLY A 543 8.42 54.25 -54.87
N GLU A 544 8.82 54.40 -56.15
CA GLU A 544 9.59 53.40 -56.88
C GLU A 544 11.03 53.32 -56.35
N VAL A 545 11.62 54.48 -56.05
CA VAL A 545 12.97 54.61 -55.49
C VAL A 545 13.06 53.89 -54.13
N LEU A 546 12.14 54.18 -53.20
CA LEU A 546 12.13 53.53 -51.88
C LEU A 546 11.84 52.03 -51.97
N ARG A 547 10.96 51.60 -52.88
CA ARG A 547 10.72 50.17 -53.14
C ARG A 547 11.97 49.47 -53.69
N THR A 548 12.67 50.08 -54.65
CA THR A 548 13.91 49.53 -55.21
C THR A 548 14.98 49.37 -54.13
N LEU A 549 15.12 50.35 -53.22
CA LEU A 549 16.05 50.27 -52.09
C LEU A 549 15.64 49.18 -51.07
N SER A 550 14.34 49.00 -50.83
CA SER A 550 13.78 47.91 -50.02
C SER A 550 14.13 46.54 -50.61
N ASP A 551 13.89 46.36 -51.91
CA ASP A 551 14.14 45.09 -52.62
C ASP A 551 15.65 44.76 -52.73
N MET A 552 16.52 45.77 -52.88
CA MET A 552 17.98 45.59 -52.94
C MET A 552 18.64 45.24 -51.59
N THR A 553 18.03 45.62 -50.45
CA THR A 553 18.65 45.49 -49.11
C THR A 553 17.90 44.56 -48.17
N GLY A 554 16.68 44.14 -48.54
CA GLY A 554 15.81 43.32 -47.70
C GLY A 554 15.32 44.03 -46.43
N VAL A 555 15.40 45.36 -46.37
CA VAL A 555 14.83 46.18 -45.30
C VAL A 555 13.42 46.60 -45.73
N PRO A 556 12.35 46.23 -44.99
CA PRO A 556 11.01 46.70 -45.33
C PRO A 556 10.94 48.22 -45.10
N ILE A 557 10.67 48.98 -46.16
CA ILE A 557 10.50 50.45 -46.11
C ILE A 557 9.01 50.78 -46.28
N HIS A 558 8.45 51.55 -45.34
CA HIS A 558 7.07 52.00 -45.34
C HIS A 558 7.01 53.54 -45.43
N MET A 559 6.05 54.06 -46.19
CA MET A 559 5.83 55.51 -46.36
C MET A 559 4.64 55.96 -45.52
N ASP A 560 4.85 56.88 -44.59
CA ASP A 560 3.78 57.54 -43.85
C ASP A 560 3.13 58.62 -44.73
N LEU A 561 2.05 58.24 -45.43
CA LEU A 561 1.31 59.12 -46.34
C LEU A 561 0.81 60.41 -45.65
N ASN A 562 0.49 60.36 -44.35
CA ASN A 562 0.07 61.54 -43.60
C ASN A 562 1.24 62.49 -43.33
N GLY A 563 2.41 61.93 -43.02
CA GLY A 563 3.66 62.67 -42.88
C GLY A 563 4.11 63.32 -44.19
N LEU A 564 4.05 62.58 -45.30
CA LEU A 564 4.42 63.07 -46.63
C LEU A 564 3.49 64.20 -47.11
N ALA A 565 2.17 64.02 -46.97
CA ALA A 565 1.18 65.03 -47.36
C ALA A 565 1.32 66.34 -46.56
N ALA A 566 1.77 66.27 -45.30
CA ALA A 566 1.97 67.45 -44.44
C ALA A 566 3.14 68.35 -44.90
N GLU A 567 4.11 67.81 -45.65
CA GLU A 567 5.21 68.57 -46.26
C GLU A 567 4.99 68.78 -47.79
N GLY A 568 3.79 68.46 -48.29
CA GLY A 568 3.41 68.66 -49.71
C GLY A 568 3.99 67.64 -50.69
N VAL A 569 4.56 66.55 -50.19
CA VAL A 569 5.22 65.51 -51.00
C VAL A 569 4.22 64.41 -51.35
N THR A 570 4.25 63.94 -52.60
CA THR A 570 3.46 62.81 -53.08
C THR A 570 4.34 61.61 -53.44
N THR A 571 3.77 60.41 -53.52
CA THR A 571 4.49 59.19 -53.94
C THR A 571 5.17 59.33 -55.31
N ASP A 572 4.58 60.15 -56.19
CA ASP A 572 5.04 60.41 -57.56
C ASP A 572 6.04 61.57 -57.67
N SER A 573 6.43 62.19 -56.55
CA SER A 573 7.39 63.30 -56.55
C SER A 573 8.74 62.82 -57.12
N PRO A 574 9.30 63.49 -58.15
CA PRO A 574 10.52 63.04 -58.82
C PRO A 574 11.76 63.26 -57.95
N VAL A 575 12.62 62.25 -57.92
CA VAL A 575 13.89 62.23 -57.19
C VAL A 575 15.02 61.95 -58.17
N THR A 576 16.08 62.75 -58.08
CA THR A 576 17.32 62.59 -58.83
C THR A 576 18.50 62.48 -57.87
N LEU A 577 19.18 61.32 -57.90
CA LEU A 577 20.43 61.05 -57.18
C LEU A 577 21.28 60.08 -58.00
N SER A 578 22.40 60.57 -58.53
CA SER A 578 23.39 59.78 -59.26
C SER A 578 24.73 59.81 -58.52
N LEU A 579 25.23 58.64 -58.12
CA LEU A 579 26.51 58.52 -57.41
C LEU A 579 27.42 57.48 -58.08
N ALA A 580 28.67 57.86 -58.33
CA ALA A 580 29.66 57.00 -58.98
C ALA A 580 30.26 55.91 -58.06
N SER A 581 30.01 56.00 -56.76
CA SER A 581 30.51 55.07 -55.74
C SER A 581 29.35 54.50 -54.90
N GLN A 582 29.56 53.30 -54.36
CA GLN A 582 28.63 52.69 -53.41
C GLN A 582 28.64 53.48 -52.10
N ILE A 583 27.47 53.73 -51.53
CA ILE A 583 27.28 54.41 -50.24
C ILE A 583 26.38 53.59 -49.34
N SER A 584 26.40 53.82 -48.02
CA SER A 584 25.50 53.10 -47.11
C SER A 584 24.03 53.42 -47.40
N LEU A 585 23.12 52.44 -47.24
CA LEU A 585 21.67 52.67 -47.37
C LEU A 585 21.21 53.86 -46.50
N ARG A 586 21.74 53.98 -45.28
CA ARG A 586 21.48 55.13 -44.38
C ARG A 586 21.83 56.47 -45.06
N SER A 587 22.99 56.54 -45.71
CA SER A 587 23.43 57.74 -46.43
C SER A 587 22.57 58.01 -47.68
N ALA A 588 22.20 56.96 -48.42
CA ALA A 588 21.38 57.08 -49.62
C ALA A 588 19.99 57.61 -49.29
N LEU A 589 19.33 57.02 -48.29
CA LEU A 589 18.04 57.50 -47.79
C LEU A 589 18.15 58.94 -47.29
N ASN A 590 19.18 59.29 -46.51
CA ASN A 590 19.36 60.67 -46.05
C ASN A 590 19.47 61.67 -47.23
N LEU A 591 20.20 61.33 -48.28
CA LEU A 591 20.36 62.20 -49.47
C LEU A 591 19.09 62.29 -50.34
N ILE A 592 18.25 61.26 -50.36
CA ILE A 592 16.97 61.24 -51.09
C ILE A 592 15.86 61.96 -50.33
N VAL A 593 15.78 61.73 -49.02
CA VAL A 593 14.62 62.02 -48.18
C VAL A 593 14.75 63.40 -47.51
N HIS A 594 15.96 63.80 -47.10
CA HIS A 594 16.19 65.08 -46.41
C HIS A 594 15.88 66.34 -47.27
N PRO A 595 16.19 66.40 -48.58
CA PRO A 595 15.83 67.55 -49.42
C PRO A 595 14.32 67.79 -49.56
N LEU A 596 13.50 66.78 -49.23
CA LEU A 596 12.04 66.83 -49.25
C LEU A 596 11.43 67.16 -47.86
N ASN A 597 12.25 67.59 -46.89
CA ASN A 597 11.89 67.80 -45.47
C ASN A 597 11.34 66.55 -44.76
N LEU A 598 11.67 65.37 -45.28
CA LEU A 598 11.32 64.08 -44.70
C LEU A 598 12.50 63.52 -43.88
N ASP A 599 12.22 62.54 -43.03
CA ASP A 599 13.21 61.77 -42.26
C ASP A 599 12.77 60.30 -42.15
N PHE A 600 13.67 59.40 -41.76
CA PHE A 600 13.41 57.97 -41.62
C PHE A 600 13.73 57.44 -40.22
N GLN A 601 12.82 56.65 -39.67
CA GLN A 601 12.99 56.01 -38.37
C GLN A 601 12.56 54.54 -38.40
N PRO A 602 13.30 53.63 -37.75
CA PRO A 602 12.87 52.25 -37.61
C PRO A 602 11.86 52.16 -36.45
N GLN A 603 10.61 51.87 -36.79
CA GLN A 603 9.46 51.83 -35.88
C GLN A 603 8.59 50.61 -36.22
N ASN A 604 8.08 49.91 -35.21
CA ASN A 604 7.26 48.69 -35.39
C ASN A 604 7.96 47.63 -36.27
N ASP A 605 9.28 47.49 -36.11
CA ASP A 605 10.16 46.61 -36.90
C ASP A 605 10.14 46.82 -38.43
N VAL A 606 9.78 48.04 -38.86
CA VAL A 606 9.80 48.51 -40.25
C VAL A 606 10.49 49.87 -40.34
N LEU A 607 11.17 50.15 -41.45
CA LEU A 607 11.76 51.48 -41.68
C LEU A 607 10.70 52.44 -42.21
N THR A 608 10.21 53.35 -41.35
CA THR A 608 9.16 54.31 -41.74
C THR A 608 9.78 55.64 -42.17
N VAL A 609 9.44 56.09 -43.39
CA VAL A 609 9.73 57.43 -43.90
C VAL A 609 8.54 58.33 -43.59
N THR A 610 8.76 59.44 -42.88
CA THR A 610 7.74 60.41 -42.44
C THR A 610 8.30 61.83 -42.53
N SER A 611 7.54 62.87 -42.12
CA SER A 611 8.07 64.23 -42.05
C SER A 611 9.12 64.39 -40.96
N MET A 612 10.13 65.24 -41.19
CA MET A 612 11.18 65.54 -40.20
C MET A 612 10.59 66.05 -38.87
N ARG A 613 9.41 66.70 -38.93
CA ARG A 613 8.63 67.17 -37.77
C ARG A 613 8.03 66.03 -36.94
N ASN A 614 7.63 64.93 -37.58
CA ASN A 614 7.12 63.74 -36.91
C ASN A 614 8.26 62.87 -36.36
N GLY A 615 9.34 62.68 -37.14
CA GLY A 615 10.56 62.01 -36.66
C GLY A 615 11.13 62.69 -35.41
N SER A 616 11.19 64.03 -35.40
CA SER A 616 11.67 64.80 -34.25
C SER A 616 10.88 64.58 -32.95
N LYS A 617 9.57 64.25 -33.05
CA LYS A 617 8.71 63.95 -31.88
C LYS A 617 8.93 62.55 -31.31
N ALA A 618 9.48 61.62 -32.11
CA ALA A 618 9.78 60.25 -31.71
C ALA A 618 11.21 60.08 -31.16
N ASN A 619 11.98 61.16 -31.06
CA ASN A 619 13.30 61.17 -30.42
C ASN A 619 13.21 60.72 -28.95
N VAL A 620 14.04 59.75 -28.57
CA VAL A 620 14.08 59.18 -27.22
C VAL A 620 15.28 59.73 -26.44
N THR A 621 15.01 60.33 -25.28
CA THR A 621 16.06 60.75 -24.33
C THR A 621 16.86 59.53 -23.86
N ARG A 622 18.19 59.55 -24.06
CA ARG A 622 19.10 58.50 -23.58
C ARG A 622 20.10 59.07 -22.57
N THR A 623 20.25 58.37 -21.44
CA THR A 623 21.24 58.70 -20.40
C THR A 623 22.55 57.98 -20.69
N TYR A 624 23.63 58.74 -20.86
CA TYR A 624 24.98 58.19 -21.01
C TYR A 624 25.73 58.29 -19.68
N ASN A 625 26.39 57.21 -19.26
CA ASN A 625 27.24 57.23 -18.08
C ASN A 625 28.60 57.85 -18.43
N VAL A 626 28.95 58.95 -17.76
CA VAL A 626 30.19 59.72 -17.99
C VAL A 626 31.17 59.60 -16.82
N ARG A 627 31.01 58.63 -15.92
CA ARG A 627 31.86 58.45 -14.71
C ARG A 627 33.36 58.36 -15.03
N ASP A 628 33.73 57.76 -16.16
CA ASP A 628 35.13 57.65 -16.60
C ASP A 628 35.76 58.99 -17.03
N PHE A 629 34.96 59.99 -17.38
CA PHE A 629 35.44 61.36 -17.68
C PHE A 629 35.65 62.20 -16.43
N VAL A 630 35.15 61.78 -15.27
CA VAL A 630 35.22 62.51 -14.00
C VAL A 630 36.22 61.83 -13.07
N ILE A 631 37.49 61.85 -13.47
CA ILE A 631 38.60 61.54 -12.57
C ILE A 631 38.88 62.81 -11.75
N PRO A 632 38.64 62.84 -10.43
CA PRO A 632 39.00 64.00 -9.62
C PRO A 632 40.52 64.15 -9.61
N ILE A 633 41.01 65.32 -10.02
CA ILE A 633 42.42 65.66 -9.89
C ILE A 633 42.74 65.69 -8.38
N PRO A 634 43.72 64.93 -7.89
CA PRO A 634 44.17 65.05 -6.51
C PRO A 634 44.73 66.46 -6.31
N ASN A 635 44.17 67.22 -5.36
CA ASN A 635 44.85 68.41 -4.85
C ASN A 635 46.08 67.92 -4.07
N PHE A 636 47.26 68.17 -4.60
CA PHE A 636 48.55 67.95 -3.94
C PHE A 636 48.92 69.14 -3.06
#